data_AF-A0A960MMR1-F1
#
_entry.id   AF-A0A960MMR1-F1
#
_cell.length_a   1.000
_cell.length_b   1.000
_cell.length_c   1.000
_cell.angle_alpha   90.00
_cell.angle_beta   90.00
_cell.angle_gamma   90.00
#
_symmetry.space_group_name_H-M   'P 1'
#
loop_
_entity.id
_entity.type
_entity.pdbx_description
1 polymer ?
#
loop_
_entity_poly.entity_id
_entity_poly.type
_entity_poly.pdbx_seq_one_letter_code
_entity_poly.pdbx_strand_id
1 'polypeptide(L)'
;MIAAILLMSGNGDRFGSPTPKQFLNLSGKKVYLRTLEAFLSFEAFHQIILVCHKDYVETVKSEVTDPRISVISGGATRQHSSHLGLLACHPQTTHVMIHDAARPFITEKIIQDNLAALKYHDAVDTCIPSADTIVHADTPETITSIPNRSHYLRGQTPQSFSYPLILKAHEHASDTNASDDCRLVLQLGKPIHIVSGSEDNIKITNELDLFLAEQLMRRKSHSLPDATSSLQGKTYAITGGTGGIGSALAKLLKKEGAHAHILSKSASICPIDLTKYKDVKSLFKKIGPIDGLINCVGYLSLKPFHSLTQKEIDHLLHTNLHALLYCCHTAHIKPGGHIINLSSSSFTRGRKSYTLYSSAKAAIVNFSQGLAEERPDLHINTIVPQRTNTPMRSANFPNEDANTLLSPNEVASAILSLLKQTGTTASLFEVRKHCR
;
A
#
# COMPACT_ATOMS: atom_id res chain seq x y z
N MET A 1 29.38 -5.32 11.86
CA MET A 1 28.39 -4.91 10.83
C MET A 1 27.14 -5.76 10.96
N ILE A 2 25.98 -5.24 10.54
CA ILE A 2 24.72 -6.01 10.51
C ILE A 2 24.30 -6.18 9.05
N ALA A 3 24.04 -7.42 8.65
CA ALA A 3 23.54 -7.75 7.30
C ALA A 3 22.08 -8.22 7.35
N ALA A 4 21.30 -7.87 6.34
CA ALA A 4 19.99 -8.46 6.11
C ALA A 4 20.09 -9.48 4.96
N ILE A 5 19.46 -10.64 5.10
CA ILE A 5 19.38 -11.66 4.06
C ILE A 5 17.91 -11.83 3.68
N LEU A 6 17.54 -11.40 2.48
CA LEU A 6 16.17 -11.50 1.97
C LEU A 6 16.05 -12.71 1.04
N LEU A 7 15.34 -13.73 1.51
CA LEU A 7 15.14 -14.99 0.77
C LEU A 7 14.03 -14.83 -0.27
N MET A 8 14.39 -14.99 -1.54
CA MET A 8 13.49 -14.82 -2.69
C MET A 8 13.80 -15.79 -3.85
N SER A 9 14.35 -16.97 -3.53
CA SER A 9 14.77 -18.00 -4.48
C SER A 9 13.72 -19.08 -4.77
N GLY A 10 12.58 -19.08 -4.07
CA GLY A 10 11.55 -20.09 -4.25
C GLY A 10 10.76 -19.94 -5.57
N ASN A 11 10.38 -21.06 -6.17
CA ASN A 11 9.67 -21.12 -7.46
C ASN A 11 8.18 -20.75 -7.36
N GLY A 12 7.59 -20.80 -6.16
CA GLY A 12 6.18 -20.46 -6.00
C GLY A 12 5.22 -21.53 -6.53
N ASP A 13 5.59 -22.81 -6.48
CA ASP A 13 4.81 -23.94 -7.06
C ASP A 13 3.34 -24.01 -6.61
N ARG A 14 3.01 -23.41 -5.47
CA ARG A 14 1.64 -23.30 -4.91
C ARG A 14 0.78 -22.19 -5.53
N PHE A 15 1.35 -21.37 -6.43
CA PHE A 15 0.73 -20.15 -6.94
C PHE A 15 0.13 -20.31 -8.34
N GLY A 16 0.38 -21.43 -9.04
CA GLY A 16 -0.18 -21.69 -10.38
C GLY A 16 0.20 -20.68 -11.48
N SER A 17 1.11 -19.73 -11.19
CA SER A 17 1.56 -18.68 -12.10
C SER A 17 2.94 -18.99 -12.66
N PRO A 18 3.24 -18.66 -13.92
CA PRO A 18 4.60 -18.80 -14.49
C PRO A 18 5.61 -17.84 -13.85
N THR A 19 5.15 -16.79 -13.15
CA THR A 19 6.00 -15.83 -12.46
C THR A 19 6.10 -16.16 -10.97
N PRO A 20 7.31 -16.30 -10.38
CA PRO A 20 7.45 -16.53 -8.96
C PRO A 20 6.81 -15.41 -8.13
N LYS A 21 6.10 -15.79 -7.08
CA LYS A 21 5.25 -14.91 -6.26
C LYS A 21 5.90 -13.61 -5.77
N GLN A 22 7.19 -13.62 -5.48
CA GLN A 22 7.96 -12.45 -5.02
C GLN A 22 8.06 -11.36 -6.10
N PHE A 23 7.88 -11.69 -7.37
CA PHE A 23 7.88 -10.77 -8.51
C PHE A 23 6.48 -10.32 -8.93
N LEU A 24 5.42 -10.83 -8.30
CA LEU A 24 4.07 -10.38 -8.56
C LEU A 24 3.87 -8.95 -8.06
N ASN A 25 3.06 -8.19 -8.78
CA ASN A 25 2.68 -6.84 -8.39
C ASN A 25 1.64 -6.89 -7.28
N LEU A 26 1.95 -6.22 -6.19
CA LEU A 26 1.05 -5.91 -5.09
C LEU A 26 0.81 -4.40 -5.12
N SER A 27 -0.38 -3.97 -5.59
CA SER A 27 -0.71 -2.54 -5.82
C SER A 27 0.35 -1.78 -6.64
N GLY A 28 0.63 -2.25 -7.87
CA GLY A 28 1.56 -1.59 -8.81
C GLY A 28 3.05 -1.76 -8.49
N LYS A 29 3.43 -2.50 -7.45
CA LYS A 29 4.83 -2.73 -7.08
C LYS A 29 5.10 -4.18 -6.74
N LYS A 30 6.26 -4.71 -7.18
CA LYS A 30 6.66 -6.09 -6.88
C LYS A 30 6.74 -6.33 -5.37
N VAL A 31 6.25 -7.48 -4.92
CA VAL A 31 6.22 -7.87 -3.50
C VAL A 31 7.60 -7.71 -2.84
N TYR A 32 8.66 -8.22 -3.48
CA TYR A 32 10.01 -8.16 -2.90
C TYR A 32 10.53 -6.73 -2.73
N LEU A 33 10.17 -5.80 -3.62
CA LEU A 33 10.61 -4.41 -3.54
C LEU A 33 10.03 -3.72 -2.31
N ARG A 34 8.79 -4.05 -1.92
CA ARG A 34 8.16 -3.52 -0.69
C ARG A 34 8.91 -3.98 0.55
N THR A 35 9.28 -5.25 0.59
CA THR A 35 10.09 -5.81 1.67
C THR A 35 11.46 -5.16 1.69
N LEU A 36 12.14 -5.04 0.55
CA LEU A 36 13.45 -4.42 0.42
C LEU A 36 13.45 -2.98 0.93
N GLU A 37 12.45 -2.18 0.57
CA GLU A 37 12.32 -0.79 1.04
C GLU A 37 12.24 -0.67 2.55
N ALA A 38 11.52 -1.58 3.20
CA ALA A 38 11.41 -1.60 4.66
C ALA A 38 12.76 -1.89 5.35
N PHE A 39 13.68 -2.61 4.70
CA PHE A 39 15.02 -2.83 5.21
C PHE A 39 15.97 -1.68 4.82
N LEU A 40 15.85 -1.13 3.61
CA LEU A 40 16.68 -0.01 3.15
C LEU A 40 16.46 1.27 3.96
N SER A 41 15.27 1.45 4.55
CA SER A 41 14.97 2.58 5.43
C SER A 41 15.74 2.58 6.75
N PHE A 42 16.47 1.51 7.07
CA PHE A 42 17.31 1.41 8.26
C PHE A 42 18.79 1.53 7.94
N GLU A 43 19.43 2.58 8.47
CA GLU A 43 20.88 2.77 8.37
C GLU A 43 21.68 1.69 9.14
N ALA A 44 21.04 0.98 10.07
CA ALA A 44 21.66 -0.11 10.82
C ALA A 44 22.12 -1.28 9.93
N PHE A 45 21.49 -1.49 8.76
CA PHE A 45 21.93 -2.51 7.80
C PHE A 45 23.02 -1.97 6.90
N HIS A 46 24.20 -2.59 7.03
CA HIS A 46 25.40 -2.22 6.27
C HIS A 46 25.48 -3.00 4.94
N GLN A 47 24.78 -4.13 4.87
CA GLN A 47 24.67 -4.98 3.69
C GLN A 47 23.27 -5.61 3.64
N ILE A 48 22.68 -5.68 2.45
CA ILE A 48 21.43 -6.38 2.19
C ILE A 48 21.66 -7.37 1.06
N ILE A 49 21.48 -8.65 1.34
CA ILE A 49 21.74 -9.75 0.42
C ILE A 49 20.39 -10.26 -0.11
N LEU A 50 20.14 -10.08 -1.40
CA LEU A 50 19.00 -10.65 -2.09
C LEU A 50 19.36 -12.03 -2.62
N VAL A 51 18.82 -13.08 -2.00
CA VAL A 51 19.04 -14.46 -2.44
C VAL A 51 17.93 -14.84 -3.42
N CYS A 52 18.25 -14.74 -4.71
CA CYS A 52 17.29 -14.73 -5.80
C CYS A 52 17.22 -16.06 -6.56
N HIS A 53 16.10 -16.32 -7.24
CA HIS A 53 16.02 -17.44 -8.17
C HIS A 53 17.02 -17.18 -9.31
N LYS A 54 17.79 -18.21 -9.70
CA LYS A 54 18.88 -18.10 -10.69
C LYS A 54 18.50 -17.34 -11.96
N ASP A 55 17.28 -17.58 -12.47
CA ASP A 55 16.79 -16.98 -13.72
C ASP A 55 16.45 -15.49 -13.61
N TYR A 56 16.36 -14.95 -12.38
CA TYR A 56 15.97 -13.57 -12.11
C TYR A 56 17.11 -12.70 -11.57
N VAL A 57 18.32 -13.26 -11.37
CA VAL A 57 19.46 -12.54 -10.77
C VAL A 57 19.80 -11.27 -11.57
N GLU A 58 19.95 -11.39 -12.89
CA GLU A 58 20.32 -10.25 -13.74
C GLU A 58 19.20 -9.20 -13.83
N THR A 59 17.93 -9.64 -13.90
CA THR A 59 16.77 -8.75 -13.84
C THR A 59 16.77 -7.95 -12.53
N VAL A 60 16.97 -8.61 -11.39
CA VAL A 60 16.98 -7.93 -10.08
C VAL A 60 18.16 -6.97 -9.96
N LYS A 61 19.36 -7.34 -10.42
CA LYS A 61 20.52 -6.44 -10.44
C LYS A 61 20.26 -5.17 -11.23
N SER A 62 19.48 -5.24 -12.32
CA SER A 62 19.12 -4.06 -13.10
C SER A 62 18.06 -3.18 -12.43
N GLU A 63 17.26 -3.74 -11.51
CA GLU A 63 16.16 -3.05 -10.82
C GLU A 63 16.59 -2.35 -9.51
N VAL A 64 17.72 -2.75 -8.93
CA VAL A 64 18.19 -2.24 -7.63
C VAL A 64 19.55 -1.58 -7.76
N THR A 65 19.71 -0.37 -7.19
CA THR A 65 20.91 0.46 -7.36
C THR A 65 21.57 0.88 -6.05
N ASP A 66 21.00 0.57 -4.89
CA ASP A 66 21.58 0.95 -3.60
C ASP A 66 22.90 0.17 -3.37
N PRO A 67 24.00 0.85 -3.01
CA PRO A 67 25.32 0.22 -2.88
C PRO A 67 25.41 -0.81 -1.74
N ARG A 68 24.45 -0.82 -0.80
CA ARG A 68 24.37 -1.85 0.25
C ARG A 68 23.86 -3.18 -0.27
N ILE A 69 23.28 -3.22 -1.47
CA ILE A 69 22.62 -4.41 -2.01
C ILE A 69 23.60 -5.29 -2.78
N SER A 70 23.58 -6.58 -2.46
CA SER A 70 24.21 -7.63 -3.26
C SER A 70 23.18 -8.68 -3.65
N VAL A 71 23.17 -9.08 -4.93
CA VAL A 71 22.23 -10.07 -5.46
C VAL A 71 22.99 -11.35 -5.79
N ILE A 72 22.56 -12.47 -5.20
CA ILE A 72 23.15 -13.79 -5.43
C ILE A 72 22.10 -14.79 -5.87
N SER A 73 22.53 -15.89 -6.50
CA SER A 73 21.65 -17.03 -6.77
C SER A 73 21.42 -17.84 -5.51
N GLY A 74 20.17 -18.23 -5.27
CA GLY A 74 19.79 -19.17 -4.22
C GLY A 74 20.06 -20.63 -4.58
N GLY A 75 19.97 -21.47 -3.57
CA GLY A 75 20.15 -22.92 -3.66
C GLY A 75 18.82 -23.67 -3.85
N ALA A 76 18.91 -25.00 -3.96
CA ALA A 76 17.75 -25.88 -4.20
C ALA A 76 16.70 -25.86 -3.06
N THR A 77 17.10 -25.53 -1.84
CA THR A 77 16.21 -25.48 -0.66
C THR A 77 16.25 -24.11 0.00
N ARG A 78 15.25 -23.82 0.86
CA ARG A 78 15.25 -22.59 1.68
C ARG A 78 16.51 -22.54 2.56
N GLN A 79 16.85 -23.65 3.21
CA GLN A 79 18.04 -23.76 4.04
C GLN A 79 19.33 -23.50 3.26
N HIS A 80 19.49 -24.12 2.07
CA HIS A 80 20.66 -23.88 1.24
C HIS A 80 20.74 -22.41 0.78
N SER A 81 19.61 -21.80 0.43
CA SER A 81 19.55 -20.37 0.09
C SER A 81 19.96 -19.47 1.28
N SER A 82 19.53 -19.81 2.49
CA SER A 82 19.95 -19.11 3.72
C SER A 82 21.46 -19.22 3.93
N HIS A 83 22.03 -20.43 3.81
CA HIS A 83 23.46 -20.67 3.93
C HIS A 83 24.27 -19.89 2.90
N LEU A 84 23.87 -19.88 1.62
CA LEU A 84 24.54 -19.08 0.58
C LEU A 84 24.50 -17.58 0.90
N GLY A 85 23.39 -17.10 1.48
CA GLY A 85 23.30 -15.73 1.99
C GLY A 85 24.30 -15.43 3.11
N LEU A 86 24.49 -16.38 4.04
CA LEU A 86 25.49 -16.25 5.12
C LEU A 86 26.92 -16.23 4.58
N LEU A 87 27.23 -17.06 3.57
CA LEU A 87 28.55 -17.09 2.94
C LEU A 87 28.85 -15.82 2.12
N ALA A 88 27.81 -15.11 1.66
CA ALA A 88 27.95 -13.83 0.95
C ALA A 88 28.05 -12.60 1.89
N CYS A 89 27.93 -12.80 3.21
CA CYS A 89 28.09 -11.72 4.17
C CYS A 89 29.53 -11.18 4.20
N HIS A 90 29.68 -9.88 4.39
CA HIS A 90 30.98 -9.25 4.55
C HIS A 90 31.76 -9.87 5.74
N PRO A 91 33.10 -10.03 5.69
CA PRO A 91 33.88 -10.68 6.76
C PRO A 91 33.75 -10.03 8.15
N GLN A 92 33.36 -8.75 8.23
CA GLN A 92 33.11 -8.03 9.49
C GLN A 92 31.65 -8.11 9.98
N THR A 93 30.86 -9.02 9.40
CA THR A 93 29.47 -9.25 9.81
C THR A 93 29.45 -9.90 11.18
N THR A 94 28.77 -9.24 12.12
CA THR A 94 28.64 -9.69 13.51
C THR A 94 27.24 -10.26 13.77
N HIS A 95 26.24 -9.74 13.06
CA HIS A 95 24.84 -10.13 13.21
C HIS A 95 24.17 -10.16 11.86
N VAL A 96 23.17 -11.03 11.73
CA VAL A 96 22.35 -11.16 10.53
C VAL A 96 20.87 -11.17 10.87
N MET A 97 20.07 -10.66 9.93
CA MET A 97 18.62 -10.73 9.98
C MET A 97 18.12 -11.42 8.70
N ILE A 98 17.57 -12.62 8.83
CA ILE A 98 17.09 -13.44 7.73
C ILE A 98 15.58 -13.25 7.61
N HIS A 99 15.12 -12.87 6.42
CA HIS A 99 13.72 -12.52 6.20
C HIS A 99 13.19 -13.08 4.87
N ASP A 100 11.92 -13.47 4.86
CA ASP A 100 11.26 -13.91 3.64
C ASP A 100 10.86 -12.69 2.82
N ALA A 101 11.37 -12.53 1.59
CA ALA A 101 11.00 -11.39 0.75
C ALA A 101 9.49 -11.36 0.40
N ALA A 102 8.79 -12.48 0.59
CA ALA A 102 7.35 -12.61 0.43
C ALA A 102 6.52 -12.09 1.62
N ARG A 103 7.12 -11.40 2.60
CA ARG A 103 6.44 -10.72 3.71
C ARG A 103 6.52 -9.19 3.58
N PRO A 104 5.75 -8.57 2.65
CA PRO A 104 5.89 -7.15 2.31
C PRO A 104 5.36 -6.18 3.38
N PHE A 105 4.86 -6.67 4.51
CA PHE A 105 4.22 -5.87 5.57
C PHE A 105 5.01 -5.85 6.87
N ILE A 106 6.28 -6.23 6.83
CA ILE A 106 7.21 -6.04 7.93
C ILE A 106 7.19 -4.57 8.37
N THR A 107 7.14 -4.33 9.68
CA THR A 107 7.04 -2.99 10.25
C THR A 107 8.36 -2.55 10.86
N GLU A 108 8.54 -1.22 10.94
CA GLU A 108 9.69 -0.61 11.60
C GLU A 108 9.87 -1.17 13.02
N LYS A 109 8.76 -1.27 13.77
CA LYS A 109 8.75 -1.82 15.13
C LYS A 109 9.33 -3.24 15.19
N ILE A 110 8.91 -4.15 14.30
CA ILE A 110 9.40 -5.54 14.34
C ILE A 110 10.90 -5.58 14.08
N ILE A 111 11.41 -4.77 13.13
CA ILE A 111 12.85 -4.69 12.84
C ILE A 111 13.61 -4.12 14.04
N GLN A 112 13.11 -3.04 14.65
CA GLN A 112 13.72 -2.43 15.84
C GLN A 112 13.75 -3.38 17.04
N ASP A 113 12.65 -4.08 17.32
CA ASP A 113 12.56 -5.06 18.41
C ASP A 113 13.60 -6.18 18.22
N ASN A 114 13.77 -6.68 16.99
CA ASN A 114 14.79 -7.68 16.65
C ASN A 114 16.22 -7.13 16.86
N LEU A 115 16.52 -5.93 16.35
CA LEU A 115 17.82 -5.28 16.53
C LEU A 115 18.14 -5.01 18.01
N ALA A 116 17.12 -4.66 18.80
CA ALA A 116 17.27 -4.43 20.24
C ALA A 116 17.53 -5.75 20.98
N ALA A 117 16.79 -6.81 20.65
CA ALA A 117 16.94 -8.14 21.24
C ALA A 117 18.32 -8.76 20.95
N LEU A 118 18.87 -8.54 19.76
CA LEU A 118 20.22 -8.99 19.38
C LEU A 118 21.35 -8.42 20.26
N LYS A 119 21.11 -7.35 21.02
CA LYS A 119 22.10 -6.83 21.98
C LYS A 119 22.28 -7.74 23.20
N TYR A 120 21.29 -8.59 23.48
CA TYR A 120 21.22 -9.40 24.71
C TYR A 120 21.07 -10.90 24.41
N HIS A 121 20.73 -11.27 23.18
CA HIS A 121 20.44 -12.65 22.78
C HIS A 121 21.13 -12.98 21.45
N ASP A 122 21.75 -14.16 21.37
CA ASP A 122 22.43 -14.62 20.15
C ASP A 122 21.47 -15.11 19.06
N ALA A 123 20.23 -15.41 19.39
CA ALA A 123 19.20 -15.89 18.46
C ALA A 123 17.82 -15.36 18.87
N VAL A 124 17.10 -14.83 17.89
CA VAL A 124 15.80 -14.18 18.07
C VAL A 124 14.86 -14.60 16.94
N ASP A 125 13.65 -15.00 17.30
CA ASP A 125 12.57 -15.28 16.35
C ASP A 125 11.41 -14.29 16.54
N THR A 126 10.73 -13.97 15.44
CA THR A 126 9.53 -13.14 15.46
C THR A 126 8.32 -14.07 15.49
N CYS A 127 7.50 -14.01 16.54
CA CYS A 127 6.36 -14.93 16.67
C CYS A 127 5.05 -14.20 17.03
N ILE A 128 3.93 -14.83 16.68
CA ILE A 128 2.58 -14.40 17.09
C ILE A 128 1.80 -15.58 17.68
N PRO A 129 0.82 -15.34 18.57
CA PRO A 129 -0.07 -16.40 19.04
C PRO A 129 -0.87 -17.03 17.88
N SER A 130 -1.29 -18.29 18.06
CA SER A 130 -2.26 -18.91 17.15
C SER A 130 -3.68 -18.53 17.55
N ALA A 131 -4.46 -18.04 16.58
CA ALA A 131 -5.90 -17.83 16.75
C ALA A 131 -6.68 -19.15 16.62
N ASP A 132 -6.19 -20.09 15.81
CA ASP A 132 -6.83 -21.37 15.56
C ASP A 132 -6.39 -22.42 16.56
N THR A 133 -7.29 -23.37 16.86
CA THR A 133 -6.96 -24.59 17.62
C THR A 133 -5.93 -25.40 16.84
N ILE A 134 -4.79 -25.69 17.46
CA ILE A 134 -3.77 -26.56 16.89
C ILE A 134 -4.13 -28.00 17.21
N VAL A 135 -4.04 -28.87 16.21
CA VAL A 135 -4.26 -30.32 16.35
C VAL A 135 -2.98 -31.06 15.96
N HIS A 136 -2.68 -32.13 16.68
CA HIS A 136 -1.66 -33.10 16.28
C HIS A 136 -2.36 -34.31 15.67
N ALA A 137 -1.84 -34.79 14.56
CA ALA A 137 -2.40 -35.92 13.83
C ALA A 137 -1.24 -36.67 13.16
N ASP A 138 -1.11 -37.98 13.43
CA ASP A 138 -0.07 -38.81 12.81
C ASP A 138 -0.42 -39.12 11.34
N THR A 139 -1.71 -39.07 11.00
CA THR A 139 -2.23 -39.11 9.63
C THR A 139 -3.21 -37.96 9.41
N PRO A 140 -3.42 -37.48 8.17
CA PRO A 140 -4.32 -36.37 7.89
C PRO A 140 -5.80 -36.62 8.25
N GLU A 141 -6.17 -37.88 8.51
CA GLU A 141 -7.55 -38.31 8.68
C GLU A 141 -7.99 -38.38 10.15
N THR A 142 -7.06 -38.48 11.10
CA THR A 142 -7.39 -38.70 12.53
C THR A 142 -6.55 -37.82 13.46
N ILE A 143 -7.22 -36.97 14.24
CA ILE A 143 -6.58 -36.18 15.29
C ILE A 143 -6.14 -37.11 16.43
N THR A 144 -4.87 -37.05 16.80
CA THR A 144 -4.28 -37.85 17.88
C THR A 144 -4.22 -37.09 19.19
N SER A 145 -4.05 -35.77 19.16
CA SER A 145 -4.21 -34.93 20.35
C SER A 145 -4.49 -33.47 19.99
N ILE A 146 -5.06 -32.73 20.95
CA ILE A 146 -5.26 -31.28 20.85
C ILE A 146 -4.39 -30.62 21.94
N PRO A 147 -3.18 -30.15 21.61
CA PRO A 147 -2.29 -29.54 22.59
C PRO A 147 -2.82 -28.21 23.14
N ASN A 148 -2.30 -27.78 24.31
CA ASN A 148 -2.64 -26.47 24.85
C ASN A 148 -2.07 -25.35 23.96
N ARG A 149 -2.97 -24.68 23.22
CA ARG A 149 -2.66 -23.63 22.25
C ARG A 149 -1.79 -22.51 22.82
N SER A 150 -1.87 -22.20 24.12
CA SER A 150 -1.07 -21.11 24.72
C SER A 150 0.44 -21.35 24.68
N HIS A 151 0.89 -22.60 24.46
CA HIS A 151 2.31 -22.93 24.33
C HIS A 151 2.81 -22.93 22.88
N TYR A 152 1.93 -22.70 21.91
CA TYR A 152 2.26 -22.78 20.48
C TYR A 152 2.11 -21.42 19.82
N LEU A 153 3.15 -21.05 19.07
CA LEU A 153 3.23 -19.79 18.37
C LEU A 153 3.41 -20.05 16.87
N ARG A 154 2.97 -19.08 16.06
CA ARG A 154 3.24 -19.07 14.62
C ARG A 154 4.51 -18.28 14.38
N GLY A 155 5.55 -18.97 13.92
CA GLY A 155 6.81 -18.37 13.51
C GLY A 155 6.62 -17.46 12.30
N GLN A 156 7.19 -16.26 12.38
CA GLN A 156 7.29 -15.31 11.28
C GLN A 156 8.76 -15.11 10.91
N THR A 157 9.02 -14.17 10.01
CA THR A 157 10.35 -13.59 9.86
C THR A 157 10.21 -12.07 10.01
N PRO A 158 11.25 -11.32 10.41
CA PRO A 158 12.66 -11.71 10.47
C PRO A 158 13.02 -12.69 11.60
N GLN A 159 14.06 -13.46 11.34
CA GLN A 159 14.81 -14.23 12.33
C GLN A 159 16.21 -13.64 12.41
N SER A 160 16.68 -13.38 13.62
CA SER A 160 17.87 -12.58 13.84
C SER A 160 18.89 -13.34 14.67
N PHE A 161 20.14 -13.34 14.23
CA PHE A 161 21.18 -14.16 14.85
C PHE A 161 22.52 -13.43 14.96
N SER A 162 23.30 -13.81 15.96
CA SER A 162 24.76 -13.69 15.94
C SER A 162 25.30 -14.46 14.74
N TYR A 163 26.12 -13.80 13.90
CA TYR A 163 26.61 -14.39 12.65
C TYR A 163 27.41 -15.69 12.88
N PRO A 164 28.38 -15.76 13.82
CA PRO A 164 29.10 -16.99 14.10
C PRO A 164 28.19 -18.15 14.54
N LEU A 165 27.12 -17.86 15.30
CA LEU A 165 26.20 -18.89 15.78
C LEU A 165 25.43 -19.53 14.61
N ILE A 166 24.80 -18.71 13.77
CA ILE A 166 23.95 -19.23 12.71
C ILE A 166 24.76 -19.89 11.59
N LEU A 167 25.96 -19.37 11.27
CA LEU A 167 26.87 -20.03 10.34
C LEU A 167 27.24 -21.42 10.84
N LYS A 168 27.66 -21.53 12.10
CA LYS A 168 27.94 -22.82 12.73
C LYS A 168 26.74 -23.76 12.70
N ALA A 169 25.53 -23.25 12.93
CA ALA A 169 24.30 -24.04 12.89
C ALA A 169 24.04 -24.64 11.49
N HIS A 170 24.27 -23.87 10.42
CA HIS A 170 24.18 -24.38 9.04
C HIS A 170 25.27 -25.41 8.72
N GLU A 171 26.50 -25.20 9.18
CA GLU A 171 27.62 -26.14 8.97
C GLU A 171 27.42 -27.49 9.70
N HIS A 172 26.74 -27.48 10.86
CA HIS A 172 26.48 -28.67 11.66
C HIS A 172 25.13 -29.35 11.33
N ALA A 173 24.31 -28.75 10.48
CA ALA A 173 22.98 -29.24 10.17
C ALA A 173 23.06 -30.59 9.45
N SER A 174 22.58 -31.66 10.10
CA SER A 174 22.38 -32.97 9.48
C SER A 174 21.07 -33.05 8.69
N ASP A 175 20.09 -32.20 9.04
CA ASP A 175 18.83 -32.03 8.31
C ASP A 175 19.06 -31.10 7.12
N THR A 176 18.72 -31.55 5.91
CA THR A 176 18.91 -30.79 4.67
C THR A 176 17.69 -29.96 4.27
N ASN A 177 16.58 -30.05 5.02
CA ASN A 177 15.27 -29.49 4.65
C ASN A 177 14.59 -28.72 5.79
N ALA A 178 15.36 -28.04 6.66
CA ALA A 178 14.77 -27.16 7.66
C ALA A 178 13.99 -26.02 6.99
N SER A 179 12.70 -25.90 7.33
CA SER A 179 11.84 -24.81 6.85
C SER A 179 12.14 -23.46 7.52
N ASP A 180 12.99 -23.47 8.54
CA ASP A 180 13.21 -22.40 9.51
C ASP A 180 14.65 -22.47 10.05
N ASP A 181 15.34 -21.33 10.16
CA ASP A 181 16.73 -21.23 10.62
C ASP A 181 16.85 -21.44 12.15
N CYS A 182 15.81 -21.09 12.92
CA CYS A 182 15.73 -21.33 14.36
C CYS A 182 15.85 -22.82 14.69
N ARG A 183 15.34 -23.71 13.83
CA ARG A 183 15.46 -25.16 14.04
C ARG A 183 16.91 -25.62 14.11
N LEU A 184 17.78 -25.05 13.28
CA LEU A 184 19.21 -25.38 13.26
C LEU A 184 19.91 -24.90 14.53
N VAL A 185 19.54 -23.73 15.03
CA VAL A 185 20.06 -23.18 16.28
C VAL A 185 19.62 -24.03 17.49
N LEU A 186 18.38 -24.50 17.52
CA LEU A 186 17.90 -25.41 18.55
C LEU A 186 18.64 -26.75 18.55
N GLN A 187 19.03 -27.27 17.38
CA GLN A 187 19.86 -28.49 17.27
C GLN A 187 21.25 -28.32 17.90
N LEU A 188 21.78 -27.08 17.96
CA LEU A 188 22.99 -26.75 18.71
C LEU A 188 22.75 -26.57 20.23
N GLY A 189 21.52 -26.77 20.72
CA GLY A 189 21.16 -26.60 22.12
C GLY A 189 21.16 -25.14 22.58
N LYS A 190 21.01 -24.18 21.66
CA LYS A 190 21.02 -22.75 21.98
C LYS A 190 19.59 -22.21 22.12
N PRO A 191 19.33 -21.36 23.13
CA PRO A 191 18.01 -20.78 23.33
C PRO A 191 17.70 -19.74 22.25
N ILE A 192 16.41 -19.55 21.99
CA ILE A 192 15.91 -18.56 21.02
C ILE A 192 14.96 -17.64 21.75
N HIS A 193 15.26 -16.34 21.72
CA HIS A 193 14.40 -15.31 22.29
C HIS A 193 13.26 -14.99 21.33
N ILE A 194 12.08 -14.64 21.85
CA ILE A 194 10.91 -14.34 21.03
C ILE A 194 10.61 -12.86 21.12
N VAL A 195 10.47 -12.21 19.97
CA VAL A 195 9.89 -10.87 19.85
C VAL A 195 8.50 -10.94 19.21
N SER A 196 7.65 -9.96 19.54
CA SER A 196 6.28 -9.93 19.03
C SER A 196 6.22 -9.57 17.56
N GLY A 197 5.60 -10.43 16.76
CA GLY A 197 5.26 -10.16 15.37
C GLY A 197 3.95 -9.39 15.18
N SER A 198 3.34 -9.54 14.01
CA SER A 198 2.05 -8.93 13.69
C SER A 198 1.21 -9.83 12.78
N GLU A 199 -0.10 -9.86 12.99
CA GLU A 199 -1.05 -10.50 12.05
C GLU A 199 -0.96 -9.92 10.64
N ASP A 200 -0.59 -8.63 10.51
CA ASP A 200 -0.41 -7.99 9.21
C ASP A 200 0.85 -8.47 8.48
N ASN A 201 1.83 -9.03 9.19
CA ASN A 201 3.11 -9.52 8.64
C ASN A 201 2.94 -10.89 7.95
N ILE A 202 1.89 -11.02 7.13
CA ILE A 202 1.56 -12.24 6.40
C ILE A 202 2.65 -12.59 5.40
N LYS A 203 2.86 -13.90 5.22
CA LYS A 203 3.68 -14.43 4.12
C LYS A 203 2.77 -14.71 2.95
N ILE A 204 3.04 -14.09 1.79
CA ILE A 204 2.33 -14.42 0.56
C ILE A 204 2.78 -15.82 0.12
N THR A 205 1.87 -16.79 0.17
CA THR A 205 2.13 -18.18 -0.22
C THR A 205 1.25 -18.68 -1.36
N ASN A 206 0.03 -18.19 -1.46
CA ASN A 206 -0.97 -18.55 -2.48
C ASN A 206 -1.76 -17.30 -2.95
N GLU A 207 -2.67 -17.48 -3.92
CA GLU A 207 -3.48 -16.40 -4.49
C GLU A 207 -4.38 -15.70 -3.45
N LEU A 208 -4.93 -16.45 -2.50
CA LEU A 208 -5.74 -15.88 -1.41
C LEU A 208 -4.90 -14.93 -0.55
N ASP A 209 -3.64 -15.27 -0.27
CA ASP A 209 -2.75 -14.40 0.49
C ASP A 209 -2.43 -13.10 -0.27
N LEU A 210 -2.29 -13.16 -1.59
CA LEU A 210 -2.10 -11.95 -2.41
C LEU A 210 -3.34 -11.08 -2.41
N PHE A 211 -4.53 -11.66 -2.53
CA PHE A 211 -5.79 -10.94 -2.37
C PHE A 211 -5.89 -10.27 -0.98
N LEU A 212 -5.54 -11.00 0.09
CA LEU A 212 -5.50 -10.48 1.45
C LEU A 212 -4.46 -9.36 1.59
N ALA A 213 -3.28 -9.52 1.00
CA ALA A 213 -2.24 -8.50 0.96
C ALA A 213 -2.74 -7.21 0.30
N GLU A 214 -3.46 -7.30 -0.81
CA GLU A 214 -4.07 -6.13 -1.45
C GLU A 214 -5.07 -5.42 -0.52
N GLN A 215 -5.87 -6.19 0.22
CA GLN A 215 -6.81 -5.60 1.18
C GLN A 215 -6.09 -4.99 2.40
N LEU A 216 -5.02 -5.61 2.90
CA LEU A 216 -4.19 -5.06 3.97
C LEU A 216 -3.54 -3.74 3.53
N MET A 217 -3.07 -3.65 2.29
CA MET A 217 -2.56 -2.40 1.71
C MET A 217 -3.62 -1.31 1.66
N ARG A 218 -4.85 -1.63 1.21
CA ARG A 218 -5.96 -0.68 1.20
C ARG A 218 -6.33 -0.22 2.62
N ARG A 219 -6.29 -1.14 3.60
CA ARG A 219 -6.54 -0.82 5.02
C ARG A 219 -5.46 0.08 5.62
N LYS A 220 -4.20 -0.14 5.26
CA LYS A 220 -3.05 0.71 5.64
C LYS A 220 -2.94 1.99 4.81
N SER A 221 -3.99 2.39 4.07
CA SER A 221 -4.05 3.68 3.40
C SER A 221 -3.92 4.83 4.41
N HIS A 222 -2.65 5.14 4.64
CA HIS A 222 -1.97 6.23 5.28
C HIS A 222 -2.80 7.08 6.27
N SER A 223 -2.45 6.98 7.56
CA SER A 223 -2.34 8.20 8.36
C SER A 223 -1.51 9.20 7.56
N LEU A 224 -2.08 10.36 7.23
CA LEU A 224 -1.45 11.37 6.40
C LEU A 224 -0.04 11.67 6.95
N PRO A 225 1.05 11.37 6.23
CA PRO A 225 2.38 11.72 6.68
C PRO A 225 2.53 13.24 6.84
N ASP A 226 3.43 13.67 7.72
CA ASP A 226 3.67 15.08 8.03
C ASP A 226 4.00 15.89 6.76
N ALA A 227 3.39 17.06 6.65
CA ALA A 227 3.45 17.89 5.46
C ALA A 227 4.79 18.66 5.37
N THR A 228 5.50 18.54 4.24
CA THR A 228 6.89 19.03 4.13
C THR A 228 7.09 20.20 3.16
N SER A 229 6.19 20.45 2.19
CA SER A 229 6.37 21.49 1.18
C SER A 229 5.36 22.65 1.27
N SER A 230 5.81 23.85 0.88
CA SER A 230 4.96 25.05 0.79
C SER A 230 4.05 25.03 -0.43
N LEU A 231 2.82 25.55 -0.27
CA LEU A 231 1.86 25.74 -1.35
C LEU A 231 1.77 27.21 -1.81
N GLN A 232 2.55 28.11 -1.21
CA GLN A 232 2.52 29.54 -1.50
C GLN A 232 2.75 29.80 -2.99
N GLY A 233 1.85 30.56 -3.61
CA GLY A 233 1.93 30.95 -5.02
C GLY A 233 1.60 29.83 -6.03
N LYS A 234 1.38 28.59 -5.59
CA LYS A 234 0.99 27.49 -6.48
C LYS A 234 -0.45 27.66 -6.95
N THR A 235 -0.74 27.21 -8.16
CA THR A 235 -2.06 27.29 -8.79
C THR A 235 -2.71 25.93 -8.92
N TYR A 236 -3.94 25.80 -8.44
CA TYR A 236 -4.71 24.56 -8.45
C TYR A 236 -6.05 24.75 -9.17
N ALA A 237 -6.51 23.73 -9.88
CA ALA A 237 -7.87 23.65 -10.40
C ALA A 237 -8.71 22.68 -9.54
N ILE A 238 -9.90 23.09 -9.10
CA ILE A 238 -10.78 22.29 -8.25
C ILE A 238 -12.14 22.12 -8.94
N THR A 239 -12.47 20.89 -9.35
CA THR A 239 -13.82 20.59 -9.85
C THR A 239 -14.79 20.41 -8.71
N GLY A 240 -16.02 20.90 -8.83
CA GLY A 240 -17.00 20.82 -7.73
C GLY A 240 -16.62 21.68 -6.50
N GLY A 241 -15.82 22.74 -6.69
CA GLY A 241 -15.38 23.61 -5.59
C GLY A 241 -16.49 24.43 -4.91
N THR A 242 -17.73 24.36 -5.39
CA THR A 242 -18.92 24.90 -4.70
C THR A 242 -19.66 23.86 -3.84
N GLY A 243 -19.25 22.58 -3.90
CA GLY A 243 -19.76 21.51 -3.03
C GLY A 243 -19.07 21.49 -1.66
N GLY A 244 -19.49 20.58 -0.77
CA GLY A 244 -18.98 20.53 0.61
C GLY A 244 -17.45 20.41 0.71
N ILE A 245 -16.88 19.35 0.12
CA ILE A 245 -15.42 19.08 0.20
C ILE A 245 -14.62 20.11 -0.61
N GLY A 246 -15.05 20.37 -1.85
CA GLY A 246 -14.35 21.31 -2.73
C GLY A 246 -14.30 22.74 -2.18
N SER A 247 -15.38 23.22 -1.52
CA SER A 247 -15.41 24.54 -0.89
C SER A 247 -14.50 24.61 0.33
N ALA A 248 -14.47 23.56 1.16
CA ALA A 248 -13.56 23.46 2.28
C ALA A 248 -12.09 23.51 1.81
N LEU A 249 -11.75 22.73 0.78
CA LEU A 249 -10.41 22.72 0.19
C LEU A 249 -10.00 24.08 -0.39
N ALA A 250 -10.90 24.75 -1.12
CA ALA A 250 -10.64 26.08 -1.68
C ALA A 250 -10.27 27.10 -0.59
N LYS A 251 -10.96 27.06 0.56
CA LYS A 251 -10.65 27.91 1.71
C LYS A 251 -9.29 27.58 2.32
N LEU A 252 -8.93 26.30 2.43
CA LEU A 252 -7.64 25.87 2.96
C LEU A 252 -6.48 26.28 2.02
N LEU A 253 -6.60 26.04 0.71
CA LEU A 253 -5.59 26.46 -0.26
C LEU A 253 -5.35 27.98 -0.24
N LYS A 254 -6.43 28.77 -0.13
CA LYS A 254 -6.29 30.23 0.01
C LYS A 254 -5.54 30.62 1.29
N LYS A 255 -5.77 29.93 2.41
CA LYS A 255 -5.04 30.16 3.68
C LYS A 255 -3.55 29.83 3.57
N GLU A 256 -3.20 28.86 2.73
CA GLU A 256 -1.83 28.46 2.42
C GLU A 256 -1.16 29.34 1.33
N GLY A 257 -1.83 30.42 0.92
CA GLY A 257 -1.32 31.34 -0.10
C GLY A 257 -1.31 30.77 -1.51
N ALA A 258 -2.04 29.69 -1.77
CA ALA A 258 -2.22 29.12 -3.10
C ALA A 258 -3.42 29.76 -3.84
N HIS A 259 -3.35 29.76 -5.17
CA HIS A 259 -4.42 30.19 -6.05
C HIS A 259 -5.29 28.99 -6.46
N ALA A 260 -6.62 29.12 -6.34
CA ALA A 260 -7.55 28.06 -6.68
C ALA A 260 -8.56 28.51 -7.75
N HIS A 261 -8.52 27.87 -8.93
CA HIS A 261 -9.56 27.97 -9.94
C HIS A 261 -10.74 27.05 -9.58
N ILE A 262 -11.88 27.64 -9.25
CA ILE A 262 -13.09 26.90 -8.88
C ILE A 262 -13.92 26.58 -10.13
N LEU A 263 -13.97 25.30 -10.51
CA LEU A 263 -14.62 24.84 -11.73
C LEU A 263 -15.96 24.17 -11.37
N SER A 264 -17.05 24.89 -11.59
CA SER A 264 -18.41 24.40 -11.29
C SER A 264 -19.44 25.19 -12.09
N LYS A 265 -20.61 24.61 -12.36
CA LYS A 265 -21.74 25.34 -12.99
C LYS A 265 -22.16 26.57 -12.18
N SER A 266 -22.04 26.49 -10.84
CA SER A 266 -22.43 27.56 -9.91
C SER A 266 -21.25 28.43 -9.44
N ALA A 267 -20.06 28.29 -10.04
CA ALA A 267 -18.93 29.13 -9.68
C ALA A 267 -19.14 30.58 -10.17
N SER A 268 -18.81 31.56 -9.33
CA SER A 268 -18.92 32.99 -9.67
C SER A 268 -17.89 33.44 -10.70
N ILE A 269 -16.68 32.87 -10.66
CA ILE A 269 -15.56 33.29 -11.52
C ILE A 269 -15.47 32.43 -12.79
N CYS A 270 -15.65 31.12 -12.67
CA CYS A 270 -15.47 30.18 -13.78
C CYS A 270 -16.63 29.19 -13.89
N PRO A 271 -17.84 29.66 -14.28
CA PRO A 271 -18.98 28.79 -14.50
C PRO A 271 -18.71 27.83 -15.67
N ILE A 272 -18.78 26.52 -15.45
CA ILE A 272 -18.57 25.53 -16.51
C ILE A 272 -19.37 24.24 -16.30
N ASP A 273 -19.90 23.69 -17.39
CA ASP A 273 -20.41 22.32 -17.45
C ASP A 273 -19.27 21.34 -17.80
N LEU A 274 -18.74 20.67 -16.78
CA LEU A 274 -17.65 19.71 -16.94
C LEU A 274 -18.05 18.45 -17.73
N THR A 275 -19.34 18.26 -18.04
CA THR A 275 -19.80 17.15 -18.88
C THR A 275 -19.58 17.41 -20.38
N LYS A 276 -19.09 18.59 -20.76
CA LYS A 276 -18.86 18.99 -22.15
C LYS A 276 -17.36 19.08 -22.47
N TYR A 277 -16.81 18.05 -23.10
CA TYR A 277 -15.37 17.95 -23.39
C TYR A 277 -14.77 19.18 -24.09
N LYS A 278 -15.47 19.73 -25.11
CA LYS A 278 -14.99 20.91 -25.86
C LYS A 278 -14.83 22.14 -24.95
N ASP A 279 -15.76 22.33 -24.01
CA ASP A 279 -15.76 23.46 -23.09
C ASP A 279 -14.63 23.29 -22.07
N VAL A 280 -14.47 22.08 -21.53
CA VAL A 280 -13.38 21.73 -20.59
C VAL A 280 -12.01 21.96 -21.26
N LYS A 281 -11.83 21.49 -22.50
CA LYS A 281 -10.61 21.70 -23.28
C LYS A 281 -10.31 23.18 -23.53
N SER A 282 -11.32 23.95 -23.93
CA SER A 282 -11.20 25.40 -24.14
C SER A 282 -10.83 26.13 -22.85
N LEU A 283 -11.41 25.72 -21.72
CA LEU A 283 -11.13 26.30 -20.42
C LEU A 283 -9.68 26.04 -19.99
N PHE A 284 -9.21 24.79 -19.99
CA PHE A 284 -7.84 24.49 -19.56
C PHE A 284 -6.78 25.12 -20.47
N LYS A 285 -7.09 25.31 -21.77
CA LYS A 285 -6.24 26.12 -22.66
C LYS A 285 -6.11 27.57 -22.19
N LYS A 286 -7.18 28.17 -21.65
CA LYS A 286 -7.18 29.54 -21.10
C LYS A 286 -6.52 29.63 -19.73
N ILE A 287 -6.72 28.63 -18.87
CA ILE A 287 -6.09 28.58 -17.53
C ILE A 287 -4.56 28.44 -17.66
N GLY A 288 -4.08 27.65 -18.61
CA GLY A 288 -2.66 27.39 -18.78
C GLY A 288 -2.11 26.36 -17.76
N PRO A 289 -0.78 26.34 -17.56
CA PRO A 289 -0.13 25.37 -16.68
C PRO A 289 -0.51 25.55 -15.19
N ILE A 290 -0.84 24.46 -14.50
CA ILE A 290 -1.19 24.44 -13.08
C ILE A 290 -0.32 23.45 -12.29
N ASP A 291 -0.20 23.68 -10.98
CA ASP A 291 0.55 22.83 -10.05
C ASP A 291 -0.27 21.62 -9.57
N GLY A 292 -1.60 21.65 -9.75
CA GLY A 292 -2.39 20.45 -9.60
C GLY A 292 -3.87 20.56 -9.93
N LEU A 293 -4.48 19.41 -10.20
CA LEU A 293 -5.90 19.22 -10.46
C LEU A 293 -6.52 18.37 -9.36
N ILE A 294 -7.59 18.88 -8.75
CA ILE A 294 -8.36 18.15 -7.73
C ILE A 294 -9.78 17.93 -8.24
N ASN A 295 -10.12 16.68 -8.49
CA ASN A 295 -11.41 16.30 -9.03
C ASN A 295 -12.41 15.95 -7.92
N CYS A 296 -13.17 16.95 -7.43
CA CYS A 296 -14.17 16.76 -6.35
C CYS A 296 -15.62 16.71 -6.83
N VAL A 297 -15.88 16.80 -8.15
CA VAL A 297 -17.25 16.74 -8.66
C VAL A 297 -17.90 15.38 -8.42
N GLY A 298 -19.19 15.38 -8.09
CA GLY A 298 -19.97 14.17 -7.90
C GLY A 298 -21.46 14.47 -7.88
N TYR A 299 -22.25 13.48 -8.24
CA TYR A 299 -23.71 13.53 -8.19
C TYR A 299 -24.25 12.17 -7.76
N LEU A 300 -25.12 12.16 -6.75
CA LEU A 300 -25.75 10.97 -6.23
C LEU A 300 -27.26 11.10 -6.34
N SER A 301 -27.91 10.04 -6.82
CA SER A 301 -29.35 9.87 -6.83
C SER A 301 -29.68 8.46 -6.34
N LEU A 302 -30.49 8.37 -5.27
CA LEU A 302 -30.96 7.09 -4.75
C LEU A 302 -32.17 6.56 -5.53
N LYS A 303 -31.90 5.72 -6.53
CA LYS A 303 -32.93 5.08 -7.35
C LYS A 303 -32.48 3.69 -7.82
N PRO A 304 -33.34 2.65 -7.73
CA PRO A 304 -33.02 1.34 -8.29
C PRO A 304 -32.65 1.44 -9.77
N PHE A 305 -31.67 0.66 -10.22
CA PHE A 305 -31.14 0.76 -11.59
C PHE A 305 -32.24 0.58 -12.65
N HIS A 306 -33.12 -0.41 -12.47
CA HIS A 306 -34.24 -0.69 -13.39
C HIS A 306 -35.26 0.46 -13.48
N SER A 307 -35.21 1.45 -12.60
CA SER A 307 -36.10 2.62 -12.61
C SER A 307 -35.43 3.86 -13.20
N LEU A 308 -34.13 3.82 -13.50
CA LEU A 308 -33.42 4.96 -14.09
C LEU A 308 -33.82 5.14 -15.56
N THR A 309 -34.07 6.39 -15.94
CA THR A 309 -34.22 6.80 -17.34
C THR A 309 -32.84 6.94 -17.99
N GLN A 310 -32.77 6.85 -19.32
CA GLN A 310 -31.53 7.10 -20.06
C GLN A 310 -30.88 8.44 -19.71
N LYS A 311 -31.67 9.52 -19.58
CA LYS A 311 -31.17 10.85 -19.19
C LYS A 311 -30.52 10.85 -17.81
N GLU A 312 -31.09 10.11 -16.85
CA GLU A 312 -30.51 9.98 -15.50
C GLU A 312 -29.22 9.15 -15.53
N ILE A 313 -29.17 8.08 -16.32
CA ILE A 313 -27.96 7.25 -16.54
C ILE A 313 -26.83 8.11 -17.11
N ASP A 314 -27.11 8.82 -18.20
CA ASP A 314 -26.15 9.70 -18.87
C ASP A 314 -25.65 10.79 -17.91
N HIS A 315 -26.55 11.44 -17.18
CA HIS A 315 -26.18 12.48 -16.22
C HIS A 315 -25.28 11.95 -15.09
N LEU A 316 -25.58 10.76 -14.54
CA LEU A 316 -24.77 10.11 -13.51
C LEU A 316 -23.36 9.80 -14.01
N LEU A 317 -23.23 9.16 -15.17
CA LEU A 317 -21.94 8.77 -15.74
C LEU A 317 -21.13 9.99 -16.19
N HIS A 318 -21.77 10.94 -16.87
CA HIS A 318 -21.11 12.15 -17.32
C HIS A 318 -20.57 12.97 -16.15
N THR A 319 -21.33 13.10 -15.07
CA THR A 319 -20.91 13.87 -13.90
C THR A 319 -19.87 13.15 -13.06
N ASN A 320 -20.04 11.85 -12.80
CA ASN A 320 -19.17 11.12 -11.86
C ASN A 320 -17.93 10.51 -12.51
N LEU A 321 -17.90 10.32 -13.83
CA LEU A 321 -16.77 9.72 -14.53
C LEU A 321 -16.24 10.62 -15.65
N HIS A 322 -17.05 10.95 -16.65
CA HIS A 322 -16.52 11.65 -17.83
C HIS A 322 -15.95 13.03 -17.50
N ALA A 323 -16.58 13.79 -16.60
CA ALA A 323 -16.07 15.09 -16.16
C ALA A 323 -14.61 15.00 -15.65
N LEU A 324 -14.30 13.98 -14.85
CA LEU A 324 -12.95 13.72 -14.36
C LEU A 324 -12.01 13.34 -15.51
N LEU A 325 -12.43 12.40 -16.37
CA LEU A 325 -11.62 11.97 -17.51
C LEU A 325 -11.28 13.14 -18.44
N TYR A 326 -12.25 14.01 -18.72
CA TYR A 326 -12.06 15.20 -19.55
C TYR A 326 -11.09 16.19 -18.90
N CYS A 327 -11.20 16.42 -17.59
CA CYS A 327 -10.27 17.30 -16.88
C CYS A 327 -8.84 16.72 -16.89
N CYS A 328 -8.66 15.44 -16.56
CA CYS A 328 -7.33 14.79 -16.58
C CYS A 328 -6.72 14.79 -17.98
N HIS A 329 -7.53 14.62 -19.03
CA HIS A 329 -7.05 14.59 -20.41
C HIS A 329 -6.66 15.99 -20.94
N THR A 330 -7.22 17.07 -20.40
CA THR A 330 -7.07 18.42 -20.97
C THR A 330 -6.26 19.38 -20.12
N ALA A 331 -6.14 19.14 -18.81
CA ALA A 331 -5.37 19.99 -17.91
C ALA A 331 -3.87 19.86 -18.19
N HIS A 332 -3.19 21.00 -18.31
CA HIS A 332 -1.73 21.03 -18.38
C HIS A 332 -1.17 21.10 -16.96
N ILE A 333 -0.81 19.94 -16.40
CA ILE A 333 -0.17 19.85 -15.09
C ILE A 333 1.33 19.97 -15.27
N LYS A 334 1.97 20.86 -14.50
CA LYS A 334 3.44 21.02 -14.49
C LYS A 334 4.11 19.71 -13.99
N PRO A 335 5.33 19.38 -14.44
CA PRO A 335 6.09 18.27 -13.87
C PRO A 335 6.23 18.37 -12.35
N GLY A 336 6.08 17.24 -11.65
CA GLY A 336 6.00 17.18 -10.19
C GLY A 336 4.67 17.68 -9.61
N GLY A 337 3.71 18.07 -10.45
CA GLY A 337 2.39 18.49 -10.04
C GLY A 337 1.46 17.33 -9.67
N HIS A 338 0.32 17.67 -9.09
CA HIS A 338 -0.59 16.68 -8.50
C HIS A 338 -1.87 16.48 -9.31
N ILE A 339 -2.35 15.24 -9.38
CA ILE A 339 -3.75 14.95 -9.71
C ILE A 339 -4.35 14.18 -8.53
N ILE A 340 -5.38 14.74 -7.91
CA ILE A 340 -6.11 14.09 -6.82
C ILE A 340 -7.54 13.82 -7.26
N ASN A 341 -7.88 12.54 -7.35
CA ASN A 341 -9.20 12.09 -7.79
C ASN A 341 -10.05 11.64 -6.59
N LEU A 342 -11.27 12.15 -6.45
CA LEU A 342 -12.17 11.71 -5.38
C LEU A 342 -13.03 10.54 -5.82
N SER A 343 -12.78 9.39 -5.18
CA SER A 343 -13.65 8.23 -5.27
C SER A 343 -14.72 8.27 -4.14
N SER A 344 -15.08 7.12 -3.58
CA SER A 344 -16.03 7.01 -2.47
C SER A 344 -15.88 5.65 -1.80
N SER A 345 -16.17 5.56 -0.50
CA SER A 345 -16.26 4.28 0.23
C SER A 345 -17.20 3.20 -0.39
N SER A 346 -17.94 3.51 -1.46
CA SER A 346 -18.69 2.52 -2.25
C SER A 346 -17.90 1.89 -3.39
N PHE A 347 -16.62 2.23 -3.59
CA PHE A 347 -15.83 1.75 -4.73
C PHE A 347 -15.55 0.24 -4.68
N THR A 348 -15.41 -0.34 -3.48
CA THR A 348 -15.13 -1.78 -3.29
C THR A 348 -16.36 -2.66 -3.41
N ARG A 349 -17.54 -2.10 -3.13
CA ARG A 349 -18.80 -2.84 -3.12
C ARG A 349 -19.94 -1.94 -3.55
N GLY A 350 -20.60 -2.33 -4.64
CA GLY A 350 -21.81 -1.69 -5.13
C GLY A 350 -22.90 -1.64 -4.06
N ARG A 351 -23.64 -0.53 -4.01
CA ARG A 351 -24.70 -0.32 -3.03
C ARG A 351 -26.06 -0.21 -3.71
N LYS A 352 -27.07 -0.82 -3.09
CA LYS A 352 -28.47 -0.78 -3.56
C LYS A 352 -28.90 0.66 -3.77
N SER A 353 -29.62 0.89 -4.88
CA SER A 353 -30.19 2.19 -5.28
C SER A 353 -29.18 3.26 -5.70
N TYR A 354 -27.89 2.96 -5.85
CA TYR A 354 -26.93 3.89 -6.48
C TYR A 354 -25.77 3.11 -7.11
N THR A 355 -26.14 2.03 -7.81
CA THR A 355 -25.24 1.11 -8.50
C THR A 355 -24.30 1.86 -9.45
N LEU A 356 -24.84 2.73 -10.32
CA LEU A 356 -24.03 3.49 -11.28
C LEU A 356 -23.04 4.45 -10.62
N TYR A 357 -23.43 5.10 -9.52
CA TYR A 357 -22.50 5.93 -8.75
C TYR A 357 -21.35 5.07 -8.22
N SER A 358 -21.66 3.91 -7.64
CA SER A 358 -20.64 2.99 -7.12
C SER A 358 -19.70 2.50 -8.23
N SER A 359 -20.24 2.14 -9.40
CA SER A 359 -19.47 1.74 -10.58
C SER A 359 -18.55 2.84 -11.07
N ALA A 360 -19.04 4.08 -11.17
CA ALA A 360 -18.22 5.22 -11.56
C ALA A 360 -17.09 5.47 -10.56
N LYS A 361 -17.36 5.39 -9.25
CA LYS A 361 -16.33 5.57 -8.21
C LYS A 361 -15.30 4.43 -8.19
N ALA A 362 -15.69 3.20 -8.53
CA ALA A 362 -14.76 2.10 -8.75
C ALA A 362 -13.85 2.35 -9.98
N ALA A 363 -14.42 2.83 -11.09
CA ALA A 363 -13.68 3.17 -12.30
C ALA A 363 -12.61 4.25 -12.04
N ILE A 364 -12.93 5.26 -11.21
CA ILE A 364 -11.96 6.30 -10.82
C ILE A 364 -10.71 5.72 -10.17
N VAL A 365 -10.85 4.71 -9.30
CA VAL A 365 -9.70 4.12 -8.60
C VAL A 365 -8.76 3.46 -9.59
N ASN A 366 -9.30 2.57 -10.44
CA ASN A 366 -8.51 1.85 -11.43
C ASN A 366 -7.88 2.83 -12.46
N PHE A 367 -8.67 3.78 -12.96
CA PHE A 367 -8.18 4.83 -13.85
C PHE A 367 -7.01 5.63 -13.24
N SER A 368 -7.10 6.00 -11.96
CA SER A 368 -6.04 6.79 -11.31
C SER A 368 -4.75 6.00 -11.14
N GLN A 369 -4.84 4.70 -10.88
CA GLN A 369 -3.68 3.82 -10.78
C GLN A 369 -2.99 3.65 -12.15
N GLY A 370 -3.75 3.36 -13.20
CA GLY A 370 -3.21 3.27 -14.56
C GLY A 370 -2.60 4.58 -15.03
N LEU A 371 -3.28 5.71 -14.81
CA LEU A 371 -2.76 7.02 -15.19
C LEU A 371 -1.45 7.37 -14.44
N ALA A 372 -1.30 6.92 -13.20
CA ALA A 372 -0.05 7.12 -12.44
C ALA A 372 1.13 6.37 -13.06
N GLU A 373 0.91 5.18 -13.62
CA GLU A 373 1.94 4.42 -14.34
C GLU A 373 2.27 5.06 -15.69
N GLU A 374 1.27 5.61 -16.39
CA GLU A 374 1.47 6.32 -17.66
C GLU A 374 2.13 7.70 -17.50
N ARG A 375 2.06 8.30 -16.31
CA ARG A 375 2.56 9.67 -16.01
C ARG A 375 3.45 9.68 -14.77
N PRO A 376 4.65 9.06 -14.84
CA PRO A 376 5.61 9.04 -13.73
C PRO A 376 6.16 10.44 -13.39
N ASP A 377 5.96 11.43 -14.27
CA ASP A 377 6.29 12.83 -14.04
C ASP A 377 5.33 13.53 -13.06
N LEU A 378 4.20 12.91 -12.69
CA LEU A 378 3.17 13.49 -11.83
C LEU A 378 2.94 12.67 -10.55
N HIS A 379 2.34 13.32 -9.54
CA HIS A 379 1.86 12.68 -8.32
C HIS A 379 0.34 12.46 -8.39
N ILE A 380 -0.08 11.26 -8.79
CA ILE A 380 -1.48 10.94 -9.07
C ILE A 380 -2.01 10.01 -7.98
N ASN A 381 -2.99 10.49 -7.22
CA ASN A 381 -3.51 9.79 -6.05
C ASN A 381 -5.03 9.84 -5.98
N THR A 382 -5.63 8.86 -5.29
CA THR A 382 -7.07 8.79 -5.09
C THR A 382 -7.43 8.97 -3.62
N ILE A 383 -8.33 9.90 -3.33
CA ILE A 383 -8.93 10.07 -1.99
C ILE A 383 -10.28 9.36 -1.96
N VAL A 384 -10.46 8.49 -0.97
CA VAL A 384 -11.67 7.69 -0.73
C VAL A 384 -12.29 8.11 0.60
N PRO A 385 -13.14 9.13 0.62
CA PRO A 385 -13.81 9.52 1.83
C PRO A 385 -14.89 8.50 2.21
N GLN A 386 -15.03 8.25 3.51
CA GLN A 386 -16.26 7.69 4.08
C GLN A 386 -17.44 8.67 3.89
N ARG A 387 -18.61 8.29 4.42
CA ARG A 387 -19.81 9.14 4.39
C ARG A 387 -19.45 10.52 4.97
N THR A 388 -19.56 11.55 4.14
CA THR A 388 -19.14 12.92 4.47
C THR A 388 -20.36 13.83 4.46
N ASN A 389 -20.48 14.69 5.47
CA ASN A 389 -21.57 15.64 5.65
C ASN A 389 -21.49 16.75 4.58
N THR A 390 -22.09 16.48 3.43
CA THR A 390 -22.12 17.38 2.27
C THR A 390 -23.56 17.63 1.85
N PRO A 391 -23.88 18.74 1.17
CA PRO A 391 -25.23 18.99 0.67
C PRO A 391 -25.81 17.83 -0.16
N MET A 392 -24.97 17.19 -0.99
CA MET A 392 -25.35 16.01 -1.77
C MET A 392 -25.75 14.81 -0.88
N ARG A 393 -25.05 14.60 0.25
CA ARG A 393 -25.35 13.54 1.21
C ARG A 393 -26.66 13.82 1.93
N SER A 394 -26.82 15.03 2.48
CA SER A 394 -28.02 15.43 3.20
C SER A 394 -29.26 15.38 2.30
N ALA A 395 -29.14 15.76 1.01
CA ALA A 395 -30.25 15.67 0.06
C ALA A 395 -30.72 14.23 -0.21
N ASN A 396 -29.81 13.25 -0.17
CA ASN A 396 -30.15 11.84 -0.42
C ASN A 396 -30.46 11.06 0.87
N PHE A 397 -29.98 11.53 2.03
CA PHE A 397 -30.13 10.88 3.33
C PHE A 397 -30.50 11.93 4.41
N PRO A 398 -31.70 12.53 4.34
CA PRO A 398 -32.06 13.67 5.18
C PRO A 398 -32.10 13.38 6.68
N ASN A 399 -32.32 12.11 7.06
CA ASN A 399 -32.44 11.68 8.46
C ASN A 399 -31.16 11.05 9.03
N GLU A 400 -30.03 11.13 8.32
CA GLU A 400 -28.77 10.55 8.78
C GLU A 400 -28.10 11.44 9.83
N ASP A 401 -27.71 10.86 10.97
CA ASP A 401 -27.01 11.58 12.03
C ASP A 401 -25.66 12.13 11.53
N ALA A 402 -25.57 13.46 11.50
CA ALA A 402 -24.37 14.20 11.09
C ALA A 402 -23.14 13.87 11.96
N ASN A 403 -23.33 13.45 13.22
CA ASN A 403 -22.24 13.04 14.10
C ASN A 403 -21.62 11.70 13.69
N THR A 404 -22.25 10.94 12.80
CA THR A 404 -21.65 9.71 12.23
C THR A 404 -20.88 9.97 10.93
N LEU A 405 -20.93 11.20 10.42
CA LEU A 405 -20.34 11.61 9.14
C LEU A 405 -19.00 12.33 9.33
N LEU A 406 -18.10 12.16 8.38
CA LEU A 406 -16.93 13.03 8.26
C LEU A 406 -17.36 14.46 7.98
N SER A 407 -16.67 15.43 8.54
CA SER A 407 -16.77 16.81 8.10
C SER A 407 -16.07 16.97 6.73
N PRO A 408 -16.55 17.88 5.87
CA PRO A 408 -15.83 18.21 4.64
C PRO A 408 -14.41 18.74 4.88
N ASN A 409 -14.17 19.38 6.03
CA ASN A 409 -12.86 19.89 6.42
C ASN A 409 -11.85 18.76 6.66
N GLU A 410 -12.25 17.64 7.28
CA GLU A 410 -11.37 16.48 7.47
C GLU A 410 -10.88 15.92 6.12
N VAL A 411 -11.79 15.78 5.15
CA VAL A 411 -11.43 15.32 3.80
C VAL A 411 -10.57 16.35 3.08
N ALA A 412 -10.89 17.64 3.20
CA ALA A 412 -10.11 18.72 2.60
C ALA A 412 -8.69 18.81 3.17
N SER A 413 -8.52 18.61 4.48
CA SER A 413 -7.21 18.55 5.13
C SER A 413 -6.39 17.36 4.63
N ALA A 414 -7.03 16.19 4.42
CA ALA A 414 -6.36 15.04 3.81
C ALA A 414 -5.82 15.34 2.41
N ILE A 415 -6.63 15.99 1.58
CA ILE A 415 -6.21 16.44 0.25
C ILE A 415 -5.05 17.44 0.36
N LEU A 416 -5.14 18.41 1.28
CA LEU A 416 -4.11 19.42 1.48
C LEU A 416 -2.76 18.80 1.89
N SER A 417 -2.76 17.83 2.79
CA SER A 417 -1.55 17.11 3.19
C SER A 417 -0.91 16.38 2.02
N LEU A 418 -1.69 15.73 1.15
CA LEU A 418 -1.15 15.10 -0.07
C LEU A 418 -0.52 16.11 -1.04
N LEU A 419 -1.12 17.29 -1.20
CA LEU A 419 -0.55 18.34 -2.04
C LEU A 419 0.78 18.89 -1.53
N LYS A 420 1.10 18.64 -0.25
CA LYS A 420 2.37 19.03 0.38
C LYS A 420 3.43 17.93 0.35
N GLN A 421 3.12 16.74 -0.18
CA GLN A 421 4.03 15.60 -0.23
C GLN A 421 4.66 15.43 -1.61
N THR A 422 5.91 14.96 -1.66
CA THR A 422 6.59 14.58 -2.89
C THR A 422 6.90 13.09 -2.88
N GLY A 423 6.70 12.42 -4.01
CA GLY A 423 7.04 11.00 -4.19
C GLY A 423 5.91 10.00 -3.95
N THR A 424 4.78 10.43 -3.36
CA THR A 424 3.60 9.57 -3.24
C THR A 424 2.75 9.61 -4.50
N THR A 425 2.61 8.48 -5.18
CA THR A 425 1.82 8.32 -6.41
C THR A 425 1.18 6.93 -6.46
N ALA A 426 0.24 6.71 -7.39
CA ALA A 426 -0.53 5.48 -7.56
C ALA A 426 -1.25 4.99 -6.27
N SER A 427 -1.44 5.88 -5.30
CA SER A 427 -1.88 5.52 -3.96
C SER A 427 -3.35 5.84 -3.72
N LEU A 428 -3.99 4.99 -2.92
CA LEU A 428 -5.37 5.12 -2.46
C LEU A 428 -5.36 5.55 -1.00
N PHE A 429 -6.08 6.62 -0.66
CA PHE A 429 -6.14 7.19 0.69
C PHE A 429 -7.56 7.15 1.24
N GLU A 430 -7.85 6.24 2.16
CA GLU A 430 -9.17 6.21 2.81
C GLU A 430 -9.25 7.21 3.96
N VAL A 431 -10.09 8.22 3.81
CA VAL A 431 -10.39 9.14 4.92
C VAL A 431 -11.55 8.53 5.70
N ARG A 432 -11.28 8.17 6.96
CA ARG A 432 -12.25 7.50 7.84
C ARG A 432 -12.50 8.33 9.09
N LYS A 433 -13.73 8.28 9.61
CA LYS A 433 -14.03 8.90 10.91
C LYS A 433 -13.50 7.99 12.01
N HIS A 434 -12.56 8.48 12.80
CA HIS A 434 -12.14 7.77 14.00
C HIS A 434 -13.26 7.89 15.03
N CYS A 435 -13.92 6.78 15.36
CA CYS A 435 -14.74 6.73 16.57
C CYS A 435 -13.78 6.93 17.75
N ARG A 436 -13.92 8.04 18.47
CA ARG A 436 -13.28 8.21 19.77
C ARG A 436 -13.92 7.32 20.79
#